data_AF-A0A4V4HES0-F1
#
_entry.id   AF-A0A4V4HES0-F1
#
_cell.length_a   1.000
_cell.length_b   1.000
_cell.length_c   1.000
_cell.angle_alpha   90.00
_cell.angle_beta   90.00
_cell.angle_gamma   90.00
#
_symmetry.space_group_name_H-M   'P 1'
#
loop_
_entity.id
_entity.type
_entity.pdbx_description
1 polymer ?
#
loop_
_entity_poly.entity_id
_entity_poly.type
_entity_poly.pdbx_seq_one_letter_code
_entity_poly.pdbx_strand_id
1 'polypeptide(L)'
;MDIGKALFLAEETCLTGNINEHYGNPPLEISRLDCKQAGRKVYCSRCALRYDVSYDFKSPESSTFFAWLPLSVPPSSKSTVPHKSKTSLGKHERASMRIWLLDFRKLVWSQFEPYDPLLSHYPVAWFFSDSIINAILDNFLKIDSMDNLLSIMQPFSWKFIDSKSDQLFRLISDFQQAIHDRRAEEKKEREEKQQSRKGKVHSKGKDQATDESEVELGSGRTR
;
A
#
# COMPACT_ATOMS: atom_id res chain seq x y z
N MET A 1 -14.19 13.62 -23.42
CA MET A 1 -14.59 14.35 -22.20
C MET A 1 -16.10 14.17 -22.08
N ASP A 2 -16.59 13.71 -20.94
CA ASP A 2 -18.03 13.47 -20.73
C ASP A 2 -18.79 14.80 -20.85
N ILE A 3 -19.86 14.84 -21.66
CA ILE A 3 -20.67 16.04 -21.90
C ILE A 3 -21.20 16.60 -20.58
N GLY A 4 -21.56 15.73 -19.61
CA GLY A 4 -22.01 16.18 -18.30
C GLY A 4 -20.92 16.91 -17.50
N LYS A 5 -19.65 16.50 -17.64
CA LYS A 5 -18.51 17.18 -16.98
C LYS A 5 -18.17 18.51 -17.65
N ALA A 6 -18.34 18.62 -18.96
CA ALA A 6 -18.11 19.87 -19.69
C ALA A 6 -19.18 20.91 -19.36
N LEU A 7 -20.45 20.51 -19.25
CA LEU A 7 -21.55 21.38 -18.82
C LEU A 7 -21.38 21.84 -17.36
N PHE A 8 -21.03 20.92 -16.44
CA PHE A 8 -20.76 21.26 -15.04
C PHE A 8 -19.65 22.31 -14.84
N LEU A 9 -18.63 22.31 -15.70
CA LEU A 9 -17.52 23.28 -15.65
C LEU A 9 -17.86 24.61 -16.33
N ALA A 10 -18.77 24.59 -17.32
CA ALA A 10 -19.20 25.76 -18.09
C ALA A 10 -20.42 26.48 -17.49
N GLU A 11 -21.12 25.85 -16.54
CA GLU A 11 -22.38 26.37 -16.03
C GLU A 11 -22.24 27.61 -15.15
N GLU A 12 -23.00 28.64 -15.50
CA GLU A 12 -23.30 29.82 -14.69
C GLU A 12 -24.38 29.52 -13.64
N THR A 13 -24.62 28.28 -13.23
CA THR A 13 -25.71 27.93 -12.31
C THR A 13 -25.19 27.73 -10.87
N CYS A 14 -26.10 27.49 -9.93
CA CYS A 14 -25.75 27.15 -8.55
C CYS A 14 -25.20 25.72 -8.50
N LEU A 15 -23.98 25.53 -7.99
CA LEU A 15 -23.38 24.18 -7.86
C LEU A 15 -24.25 23.24 -7.03
N THR A 16 -24.76 23.71 -5.89
CA THR A 16 -25.62 22.89 -5.03
C THR A 16 -26.96 22.56 -5.70
N GLY A 17 -27.52 23.51 -6.45
CA GLY A 17 -28.76 23.30 -7.20
C GLY A 17 -28.58 22.23 -8.27
N ASN A 18 -27.52 22.36 -9.09
CA ASN A 18 -27.20 21.41 -10.15
C ASN A 18 -26.91 20.00 -9.59
N ILE A 19 -26.10 19.88 -8.52
CA ILE A 19 -25.86 18.57 -7.87
C ILE A 19 -27.18 17.92 -7.43
N ASN A 20 -28.06 18.68 -6.78
CA ASN A 20 -29.33 18.14 -6.31
C ASN A 20 -30.30 17.80 -7.46
N GLU A 21 -30.24 18.54 -8.56
CA GLU A 21 -30.98 18.22 -9.77
C GLU A 21 -30.48 16.92 -10.41
N HIS A 22 -29.16 16.78 -10.55
CA HIS A 22 -28.52 15.60 -11.15
C HIS A 22 -28.78 14.32 -10.35
N TYR A 23 -28.68 14.38 -9.01
CA TYR A 23 -28.87 13.22 -8.15
C TYR A 23 -30.30 13.06 -7.61
N GLY A 24 -31.22 13.98 -7.90
CA GLY A 24 -32.60 13.90 -7.45
C GLY A 24 -32.78 14.01 -5.92
N ASN A 25 -31.93 14.80 -5.25
CA ASN A 25 -31.96 14.92 -3.78
C ASN A 25 -33.23 15.67 -3.31
N PRO A 26 -34.07 15.10 -2.43
CA PRO A 26 -35.26 15.78 -1.91
C PRO A 26 -34.91 16.83 -0.83
N PRO A 27 -35.80 17.79 -0.53
CA PRO A 27 -37.06 18.08 -1.23
C PRO A 27 -36.80 18.79 -2.56
N LEU A 28 -37.38 18.29 -3.65
CA LEU A 28 -37.04 18.73 -5.02
C LEU A 28 -37.37 20.20 -5.29
N GLU A 29 -38.40 20.70 -4.60
CA GLU A 29 -38.93 22.06 -4.72
C GLU A 29 -37.93 23.12 -4.25
N ILE A 30 -37.06 22.76 -3.31
CA ILE A 30 -36.08 23.69 -2.69
C ILE A 30 -34.65 23.30 -3.06
N SER A 31 -34.38 22.00 -3.23
CA SER A 31 -33.03 21.48 -3.41
C SER A 31 -32.39 21.94 -4.73
N ARG A 32 -33.20 22.12 -5.78
CA ARG A 32 -32.78 22.58 -7.12
C ARG A 32 -32.57 24.09 -7.22
N LEU A 33 -33.16 24.87 -6.31
CA LEU A 33 -33.02 26.32 -6.30
C LEU A 33 -31.59 26.75 -5.97
N ASP A 34 -31.24 27.97 -6.36
CA ASP A 34 -29.95 28.53 -5.99
C ASP A 34 -29.81 28.73 -4.47
N CYS A 35 -28.59 28.97 -3.97
CA CYS A 35 -28.36 29.07 -2.53
C CYS A 35 -29.20 30.15 -1.83
N LYS A 36 -29.46 31.28 -2.51
CA LYS A 36 -30.23 32.39 -1.93
C LYS A 36 -31.73 32.07 -1.91
N GLN A 37 -32.26 31.58 -3.02
CA GLN A 37 -33.66 31.19 -3.16
C GLN A 37 -34.03 30.01 -2.26
N ALA A 38 -33.12 29.06 -2.08
CA ALA A 38 -33.29 27.95 -1.16
C ALA A 38 -33.11 28.32 0.33
N GLY A 39 -32.86 29.60 0.65
CA GLY A 39 -32.67 30.06 2.03
C GLY A 39 -31.43 29.46 2.73
N ARG A 40 -30.41 29.04 1.98
CA ARG A 40 -29.19 28.45 2.56
C ARG A 40 -28.36 29.53 3.24
N LYS A 41 -27.84 29.26 4.44
CA LYS A 41 -26.97 30.21 5.17
C LYS A 41 -25.58 30.34 4.55
N VAL A 42 -25.10 29.29 3.89
CA VAL A 42 -23.81 29.23 3.22
C VAL A 42 -24.03 28.97 1.74
N TYR A 43 -23.49 29.84 0.92
CA TYR A 43 -23.63 29.83 -0.53
C TYR A 43 -22.48 29.02 -1.11
N CYS A 44 -22.76 28.26 -2.18
CA CYS A 44 -21.70 27.69 -3.00
C CYS A 44 -20.86 28.83 -3.60
N SER A 45 -19.63 28.53 -4.03
CA SER A 45 -18.69 29.53 -4.55
C SER A 45 -19.28 30.41 -5.67
N ARG A 46 -20.13 29.85 -6.54
CA ARG A 46 -20.81 30.58 -7.62
C ARG A 46 -21.87 31.55 -7.10
N CYS A 47 -22.74 31.10 -6.19
CA CYS A 47 -23.75 31.97 -5.59
C CYS A 47 -23.13 33.04 -4.69
N ALA A 48 -22.04 32.71 -3.99
CA ALA A 48 -21.28 33.65 -3.17
C ALA A 48 -20.77 34.82 -4.03
N LEU A 49 -20.15 34.52 -5.19
CA LEU A 49 -19.71 35.53 -6.15
C LEU A 49 -20.89 36.32 -6.74
N ARG A 50 -21.97 35.64 -7.16
CA ARG A 50 -23.14 36.29 -7.78
C ARG A 50 -23.84 37.28 -6.84
N TYR A 51 -23.90 36.93 -5.56
CA TYR A 51 -24.63 37.70 -4.55
C TYR A 51 -23.71 38.53 -3.64
N ASP A 52 -22.44 38.64 -4.00
CA ASP A 52 -21.41 39.38 -3.26
C ASP A 52 -21.36 39.01 -1.76
N VAL A 53 -21.43 37.71 -1.49
CA VAL A 53 -21.35 37.17 -0.13
C VAL A 53 -19.95 36.67 0.14
N SER A 54 -19.28 37.30 1.11
CA SER A 54 -17.99 36.86 1.63
C SER A 54 -18.17 36.19 2.99
N TYR A 55 -17.34 35.18 3.26
CA TYR A 55 -17.32 34.48 4.54
C TYR A 55 -15.95 34.70 5.18
N ASP A 56 -15.95 35.17 6.42
CA ASP A 56 -14.76 35.17 7.26
C ASP A 56 -14.87 34.01 8.26
N PHE A 57 -14.11 32.95 7.99
CA PHE A 57 -14.01 31.83 8.91
C PHE A 57 -12.84 32.08 9.85
N LYS A 58 -13.14 32.65 11.02
CA LYS A 58 -12.16 32.76 12.09
C LYS A 58 -11.79 31.35 12.55
N SER A 59 -10.52 30.98 12.38
CA SER A 59 -10.01 29.76 13.00
C SER A 59 -10.21 29.88 14.51
N PRO A 60 -10.85 28.90 15.17
CA PRO A 60 -10.90 28.92 16.62
C PRO A 60 -9.47 28.93 17.16
N GLU A 61 -9.18 29.85 18.08
CA GLU A 61 -7.86 29.99 18.72
C GLU A 61 -7.42 28.69 19.43
N SER A 62 -8.40 27.85 19.79
CA SER A 62 -8.22 26.54 20.42
C SER A 62 -8.28 25.38 19.43
N SER A 63 -8.02 25.60 18.14
CA SER A 63 -7.85 24.53 17.16
C SER A 63 -6.60 23.71 17.53
N THR A 64 -6.72 22.85 18.54
CA THR A 64 -5.95 21.61 18.61
C THR A 64 -6.25 20.91 17.29
N PHE A 65 -5.32 21.09 16.35
CA PHE A 65 -5.31 20.45 15.05
C PHE A 65 -5.87 19.05 15.18
N PHE A 66 -6.84 18.70 14.34
CA PHE A 66 -7.36 17.35 14.23
C PHE A 66 -6.20 16.36 14.07
N ALA A 67 -5.73 15.79 15.19
CA ALA A 67 -4.60 14.87 15.22
C ALA A 67 -4.88 13.58 14.42
N TRP A 68 -6.15 13.37 14.05
CA TRP A 68 -6.62 12.25 13.24
C TRP A 68 -6.59 12.50 11.72
N LEU A 69 -6.41 13.76 11.27
CA LEU A 69 -6.25 14.09 9.86
C LEU A 69 -4.77 14.40 9.59
N PRO A 70 -3.97 13.45 9.08
CA PRO A 70 -2.62 13.71 8.65
C PRO A 70 -2.66 14.49 7.32
N LEU A 71 -3.06 15.76 7.38
CA LEU A 71 -2.92 16.69 6.24
C LEU A 71 -1.47 17.15 6.06
N SER A 72 -0.60 16.84 7.02
CA SER A 72 0.83 16.89 6.83
C SER A 72 1.25 15.66 6.03
N VAL A 73 1.20 15.75 4.70
CA VAL A 73 2.04 14.89 3.87
C VAL A 73 3.47 15.33 4.19
N PRO A 74 4.28 14.54 4.92
CA PRO A 74 5.66 14.93 5.15
C PRO A 74 6.30 15.17 3.77
N PRO A 75 7.10 16.24 3.61
CA PRO A 75 7.84 16.43 2.37
C PRO A 75 8.57 15.13 2.09
N SER A 76 8.37 14.59 0.88
CA SER A 76 9.02 13.36 0.42
C SER A 76 10.52 13.50 0.64
N SER A 77 10.99 13.07 1.81
CA SER A 77 12.40 13.05 2.13
C SER A 77 12.98 12.09 1.13
N LYS A 78 13.83 12.61 0.24
CA LYS A 78 14.50 11.87 -0.82
C LYS A 78 14.93 10.53 -0.24
N SER A 79 14.15 9.50 -0.54
CA SER A 79 14.34 8.16 -0.02
C SER A 79 15.63 7.67 -0.64
N THR A 80 16.73 7.80 0.10
CA THR A 80 17.92 6.97 -0.10
C THR A 80 17.41 5.55 -0.18
N VAL A 81 17.45 4.97 -1.37
CA VAL A 81 16.94 3.62 -1.64
C VAL A 81 17.59 2.72 -0.59
N PRO A 82 16.83 2.16 0.37
CA PRO A 82 17.42 1.31 1.36
C PRO A 82 18.03 0.13 0.61
N HIS A 83 19.35 -0.01 0.69
CA HIS A 83 20.03 -1.21 0.25
C HIS A 83 19.31 -2.40 0.91
N LYS A 84 19.02 -3.45 0.13
CA LYS A 84 18.38 -4.68 0.64
C LYS A 84 19.22 -5.22 1.80
N SER A 85 18.87 -4.83 3.02
CA SER A 85 19.47 -5.37 4.23
C SER A 85 18.75 -6.68 4.54
N LYS A 86 19.47 -7.63 5.14
CA LYS A 86 18.89 -8.91 5.60
C LYS A 86 17.66 -8.69 6.50
N THR A 87 17.61 -7.53 7.16
CA THR A 87 16.63 -7.10 8.15
C THR A 87 15.49 -6.22 7.61
N SER A 88 15.47 -5.86 6.33
CA SER A 88 14.43 -5.01 5.74
C SER A 88 13.62 -5.75 4.67
N LEU A 89 12.32 -5.48 4.62
CA LEU A 89 11.46 -5.94 3.53
C LEU A 89 11.86 -5.30 2.19
N GLY A 90 11.92 -6.10 1.13
CA GLY A 90 12.02 -5.58 -0.23
C GLY A 90 10.76 -4.82 -0.66
N LYS A 91 10.85 -3.99 -1.72
CA LYS A 91 9.71 -3.19 -2.21
C LYS A 91 8.47 -4.04 -2.50
N HIS A 92 8.64 -5.18 -3.16
CA HIS A 92 7.53 -6.10 -3.46
C HIS A 92 6.99 -6.75 -2.18
N GLU A 93 7.86 -7.24 -1.30
CA GLU A 93 7.44 -7.87 -0.04
C GLU A 93 6.65 -6.90 0.83
N ARG A 94 7.13 -5.66 0.95
CA ARG A 94 6.45 -4.58 1.67
C ARG A 94 5.07 -4.26 1.07
N ALA A 95 4.97 -4.19 -0.26
CA ALA A 95 3.69 -3.95 -0.93
C ALA A 95 2.69 -5.10 -0.69
N SER A 96 3.13 -6.35 -0.82
CA SER A 96 2.30 -7.52 -0.52
C SER A 96 1.85 -7.54 0.93
N MET A 97 2.76 -7.27 1.89
CA MET A 97 2.41 -7.22 3.31
C MET A 97 1.46 -6.07 3.63
N ARG A 98 1.61 -4.93 2.96
CA ARG A 98 0.69 -3.80 3.13
C ARG A 98 -0.72 -4.16 2.72
N ILE A 99 -0.92 -4.82 1.57
CA ILE A 99 -2.25 -5.27 1.14
C ILE A 99 -2.85 -6.18 2.21
N TRP A 100 -2.04 -7.11 2.71
CA TRP A 100 -2.47 -8.07 3.69
C TRP A 100 -2.90 -7.41 5.03
N LEU A 101 -2.13 -6.43 5.52
CA LEU A 101 -2.49 -5.61 6.69
C LEU A 101 -3.74 -4.73 6.46
N LEU A 102 -4.00 -4.31 5.22
CA LEU A 102 -5.25 -3.61 4.85
C LEU A 102 -6.45 -4.57 4.85
N ASP A 103 -6.26 -5.84 4.51
CA ASP A 103 -7.32 -6.83 4.63
C ASP A 103 -7.57 -7.21 6.10
N PHE A 104 -6.53 -7.27 6.92
CA PHE A 104 -6.68 -7.39 8.38
C PHE A 104 -7.47 -6.21 8.97
N ARG A 105 -7.20 -4.97 8.53
CA ARG A 105 -8.00 -3.80 8.93
C ARG A 105 -9.48 -4.02 8.65
N LYS A 106 -9.83 -4.51 7.45
CA LYS A 106 -11.23 -4.80 7.09
C LYS A 106 -11.83 -5.89 7.95
N LEU A 107 -11.04 -6.93 8.26
CA LEU A 107 -11.46 -8.02 9.14
C LEU A 107 -11.73 -7.54 10.57
N VAL A 108 -10.91 -6.64 11.11
CA VAL A 108 -11.17 -6.00 12.41
C VAL A 108 -12.49 -5.22 12.32
N TRP A 109 -12.65 -4.38 11.29
CA TRP A 109 -13.87 -3.59 11.11
C TRP A 109 -15.15 -4.45 11.00
N SER A 110 -15.14 -5.49 10.16
CA SER A 110 -16.31 -6.36 9.94
C SER A 110 -16.73 -7.14 11.18
N GLN A 111 -15.83 -7.31 12.16
CA GLN A 111 -16.17 -7.95 13.42
C GLN A 111 -16.84 -7.01 14.42
N PHE A 112 -16.80 -5.70 14.22
CA PHE A 112 -17.42 -4.71 15.10
C PHE A 112 -18.64 -4.02 14.47
N GLU A 113 -18.64 -3.83 13.15
CA GLU A 113 -19.76 -3.22 12.41
C GLU A 113 -21.14 -3.84 12.73
N PRO A 114 -21.30 -5.17 12.87
CA PRO A 114 -22.61 -5.77 13.16
C PRO A 114 -23.10 -5.58 14.60
N TYR A 115 -22.20 -5.25 15.54
CA TYR A 115 -22.49 -5.32 16.98
C TYR A 115 -22.59 -3.95 17.65
N ASP A 116 -21.98 -2.91 17.09
CA ASP A 116 -22.03 -1.55 17.63
C ASP A 116 -22.35 -0.53 16.53
N PRO A 117 -23.61 -0.08 16.41
CA PRO A 117 -24.02 0.93 15.44
C PRO A 117 -23.24 2.26 15.55
N LEU A 118 -22.71 2.59 16.73
CA LEU A 118 -21.91 3.82 16.91
C LEU A 118 -20.55 3.70 16.24
N LEU A 119 -19.99 2.48 16.17
CA LEU A 119 -18.71 2.21 15.52
C LEU A 119 -18.82 2.26 14.00
N SER A 120 -20.00 2.02 13.42
CA SER A 120 -20.26 2.08 11.98
C SER A 120 -20.09 3.49 11.38
N HIS A 121 -20.12 4.54 12.20
CA HIS A 121 -19.85 5.91 11.76
C HIS A 121 -18.36 6.24 11.62
N TYR A 122 -17.47 5.41 12.16
CA TYR A 122 -16.03 5.63 12.04
C TYR A 122 -15.51 5.10 10.71
N PRO A 123 -14.57 5.80 10.06
CA PRO A 123 -13.95 5.31 8.84
C PRO A 123 -13.17 4.02 9.14
N VAL A 124 -13.13 3.09 8.19
CA VAL A 124 -12.42 1.80 8.33
C VAL A 124 -10.95 1.97 8.75
N ALA A 125 -10.29 3.06 8.33
CA ALA A 125 -8.93 3.39 8.72
C ALA A 125 -8.76 3.68 10.22
N TRP A 126 -9.83 4.06 10.93
CA TRP A 126 -9.82 4.27 12.37
C TRP A 126 -9.56 2.98 13.14
N PHE A 127 -10.05 1.84 12.63
CA PHE A 127 -9.91 0.54 13.27
C PHE A 127 -8.48 -0.01 13.23
N PHE A 128 -7.68 0.40 12.26
CA PHE A 128 -6.27 0.02 12.16
C PHE A 128 -5.52 1.02 11.28
N SER A 129 -4.97 2.07 11.88
CA SER A 129 -4.47 3.23 11.15
C SER A 129 -3.25 2.91 10.26
N ASP A 130 -3.03 3.73 9.24
CA ASP A 130 -1.85 3.60 8.38
C ASP A 130 -0.53 3.79 9.13
N SER A 131 -0.54 4.58 10.20
CA SER A 131 0.62 4.77 11.08
C SER A 131 1.04 3.46 11.74
N ILE A 132 0.08 2.68 12.26
CA ILE A 132 0.35 1.36 12.85
C ILE A 132 0.86 0.40 11.77
N ILE A 133 0.21 0.37 10.61
CA ILE A 133 0.64 -0.48 9.48
C ILE A 133 2.09 -0.16 9.10
N ASN A 134 2.44 1.13 8.96
CA ASN A 134 3.79 1.52 8.58
C ASN A 134 4.81 1.15 9.66
N ALA A 135 4.49 1.37 10.94
CA ALA A 135 5.37 0.99 12.05
C ALA A 135 5.65 -0.52 12.11
N ILE A 136 4.62 -1.33 11.84
CA ILE A 136 4.77 -2.79 11.71
C ILE A 136 5.64 -3.13 10.50
N LEU A 137 5.37 -2.55 9.32
CA LEU A 137 6.16 -2.83 8.11
C LEU A 137 7.63 -2.44 8.24
N ASP A 138 7.94 -1.38 8.98
CA ASP A 138 9.31 -0.90 9.22
C ASP A 138 10.09 -1.81 10.17
N ASN A 139 9.39 -2.49 11.08
CA ASN A 139 9.98 -3.41 12.06
C ASN A 139 9.65 -4.87 11.76
N PHE A 140 9.07 -5.17 10.60
CA PHE A 140 8.40 -6.45 10.34
C PHE A 140 9.28 -7.66 10.65
N LEU A 141 10.52 -7.70 10.15
CA LEU A 141 11.45 -8.83 10.36
C LEU A 141 12.13 -8.83 11.75
N LYS A 142 11.86 -7.84 12.59
CA LYS A 142 12.38 -7.72 13.95
C LYS A 142 11.35 -8.13 15.01
N ILE A 143 10.10 -8.34 14.61
CA ILE A 143 9.03 -8.76 15.51
C ILE A 143 9.15 -10.28 15.70
N ASP A 144 9.84 -10.71 16.74
CA ASP A 144 10.04 -12.13 17.08
C ASP A 144 9.19 -12.60 18.28
N SER A 145 8.57 -11.66 18.99
CA SER A 145 7.78 -11.92 20.19
C SER A 145 6.55 -11.02 20.26
N MET A 146 5.57 -11.44 21.05
CA MET A 146 4.38 -10.63 21.31
C MET A 146 4.76 -9.29 21.95
N ASP A 147 5.69 -9.29 22.91
CA ASP A 147 6.13 -8.08 23.61
C ASP A 147 6.74 -7.04 22.65
N ASN A 148 7.46 -7.50 21.63
CA ASN A 148 8.01 -6.62 20.59
C ASN A 148 6.91 -6.00 19.72
N LEU A 149 5.87 -6.78 19.38
CA LEU A 149 4.71 -6.24 18.67
C LEU A 149 3.98 -5.19 19.54
N LEU A 150 3.73 -5.50 20.81
CA LEU A 150 3.06 -4.59 21.74
C LEU A 150 3.85 -3.29 21.95
N SER A 151 5.17 -3.38 22.05
CA SER A 151 6.07 -2.21 22.16
C SER A 151 5.98 -1.28 20.95
N ILE A 152 5.81 -1.84 19.74
CA ILE A 152 5.60 -1.04 18.52
C ILE A 152 4.22 -0.38 18.52
N MET A 153 3.22 -1.02 19.14
CA MET A 153 1.83 -0.58 19.09
C MET A 153 1.44 0.38 20.22
N GLN A 154 2.15 0.32 21.35
CA GLN A 154 1.91 1.14 22.54
C GLN A 154 1.82 2.65 22.23
N PRO A 155 2.71 3.25 21.41
CA PRO A 155 2.67 4.69 21.11
C PRO A 155 1.39 5.13 20.38
N PHE A 156 0.68 4.21 19.73
CA PHE A 156 -0.52 4.51 18.94
C PHE A 156 -1.82 4.36 19.74
N SER A 157 -1.74 3.92 21.00
CA SER A 157 -2.90 3.71 21.89
C SER A 157 -4.04 2.95 21.19
N TRP A 158 -3.70 1.91 20.45
CA TRP A 158 -4.66 1.17 19.64
C TRP A 158 -5.68 0.45 20.52
N LYS A 159 -6.97 0.75 20.36
CA LYS A 159 -8.04 0.29 21.26
C LYS A 159 -8.28 -1.22 21.25
N PHE A 160 -7.77 -1.93 20.24
CA PHE A 160 -8.02 -3.36 20.04
C PHE A 160 -6.82 -4.23 20.38
N ILE A 161 -5.82 -3.69 21.09
CA ILE A 161 -4.61 -4.43 21.48
C ILE A 161 -4.98 -5.74 22.17
N ASP A 162 -5.82 -5.70 23.21
CA ASP A 162 -6.11 -6.90 24.02
C ASP A 162 -6.90 -7.97 23.27
N SER A 163 -7.72 -7.57 22.28
CA SER A 163 -8.60 -8.50 21.55
C SER A 163 -8.04 -8.97 20.21
N LYS A 164 -7.06 -8.26 19.64
CA LYS A 164 -6.56 -8.51 18.26
C LYS A 164 -5.05 -8.67 18.15
N SER A 165 -4.27 -8.38 19.19
CA SER A 165 -2.81 -8.56 19.17
C SER A 165 -2.40 -10.00 18.86
N ASP A 166 -3.03 -10.99 19.50
CA ASP A 166 -2.79 -12.41 19.23
C ASP A 166 -2.99 -12.78 17.77
N GLN A 167 -4.14 -12.36 17.21
CA GLN A 167 -4.47 -12.64 15.82
C GLN A 167 -3.46 -11.96 14.89
N LEU A 168 -3.10 -10.70 15.16
CA LEU A 168 -2.11 -9.95 14.39
C LEU A 168 -0.71 -10.56 14.47
N PHE A 169 -0.31 -11.07 15.64
CA PHE A 169 1.02 -11.65 15.82
C PHE A 169 1.19 -12.98 15.07
N ARG A 170 0.21 -13.88 15.17
CA ARG A 170 0.22 -15.16 14.43
C ARG A 170 0.40 -14.93 12.93
N LEU A 171 -0.33 -13.96 12.44
CA LEU A 171 -0.35 -13.52 11.07
C LEU A 171 0.98 -12.96 10.59
N ILE A 172 1.58 -12.06 11.39
CA ILE A 172 2.93 -11.57 11.12
C ILE A 172 3.92 -12.74 11.08
N SER A 173 3.82 -13.67 12.03
CA SER A 173 4.69 -14.85 12.14
C SER A 173 4.57 -15.77 10.91
N ASP A 174 3.34 -16.08 10.49
CA ASP A 174 3.06 -16.90 9.30
C ASP A 174 3.68 -16.27 8.04
N PHE A 175 3.58 -14.94 7.91
CA PHE A 175 4.16 -14.22 6.80
C PHE A 175 5.68 -14.13 6.85
N GLN A 176 6.26 -13.95 8.04
CA GLN A 176 7.71 -14.01 8.21
C GLN A 176 8.22 -15.38 7.77
N GLN A 177 7.56 -16.46 8.16
CA GLN A 177 7.90 -17.82 7.76
C GLN A 177 7.86 -17.97 6.23
N ALA A 178 6.76 -17.56 5.59
CA ALA A 178 6.64 -17.60 4.13
C ALA A 178 7.73 -16.77 3.40
N ILE A 179 8.14 -15.63 3.97
CA ILE A 179 9.24 -14.82 3.43
C ILE A 179 10.58 -15.54 3.61
N HIS A 180 10.82 -16.16 4.77
CA HIS A 180 12.04 -16.91 5.04
C HIS A 180 12.17 -18.13 4.11
N ASP A 181 11.08 -18.87 3.91
CA ASP A 181 11.03 -20.04 3.02
C ASP A 181 11.34 -19.63 1.58
N ARG A 182 10.65 -18.61 1.05
CA ARG A 182 10.91 -18.09 -0.29
C ARG A 182 12.37 -17.64 -0.47
N ARG A 183 12.93 -16.95 0.53
CA ARG A 183 14.33 -16.49 0.48
C ARG A 183 15.32 -17.68 0.52
N ALA A 184 14.99 -18.75 1.23
CA ALA A 184 15.81 -19.96 1.27
C ALA A 184 15.78 -20.71 -0.08
N GLU A 185 14.61 -20.83 -0.69
CA GLU A 185 14.43 -21.40 -2.04
C GLU A 185 15.20 -20.61 -3.10
N GLU A 186 15.06 -19.29 -3.12
CA GLU A 186 15.81 -18.41 -4.04
C GLU A 186 17.32 -18.56 -3.87
N LYS A 187 17.80 -18.78 -2.63
CA LYS A 187 19.22 -18.98 -2.36
C LYS A 187 19.70 -20.32 -2.93
N LYS A 188 18.94 -21.40 -2.71
CA LYS A 188 19.25 -22.74 -3.22
C LYS A 188 19.29 -22.75 -4.75
N GLU A 189 18.31 -22.13 -5.42
CA GLU A 189 18.26 -22.04 -6.88
C GLU A 189 19.48 -21.30 -7.46
N ARG A 190 19.96 -20.26 -6.76
CA ARG A 190 21.17 -19.54 -7.17
C ARG A 190 22.44 -20.38 -7.01
N GLU A 191 22.54 -21.17 -5.95
CA GLU A 191 23.68 -22.06 -5.70
C GLU A 191 23.75 -23.17 -6.77
N GLU A 192 22.62 -23.78 -7.12
CA GLU A 192 22.52 -24.79 -8.19
C GLU A 192 22.91 -24.22 -9.57
N LYS A 193 22.46 -22.99 -9.89
CA LYS A 193 22.85 -22.27 -11.10
C LYS A 193 24.35 -21.91 -11.14
N GLN A 194 24.98 -21.68 -9.99
CA GLN A 194 26.42 -21.42 -9.93
C GLN A 194 27.25 -22.70 -10.10
N GLN A 195 26.82 -23.81 -9.51
CA GLN A 195 27.50 -25.11 -9.63
C GLN A 195 27.46 -25.64 -11.07
N SER A 196 26.31 -25.55 -11.75
CA SER A 196 26.16 -25.96 -13.16
C SER A 196 27.02 -25.15 -14.13
N ARG A 197 27.31 -23.87 -13.83
CA ARG A 197 28.23 -23.03 -14.63
C ARG A 197 29.70 -23.40 -14.43
N LYS A 198 30.11 -23.76 -13.20
CA LYS A 198 31.50 -24.18 -12.92
C LYS A 198 31.83 -25.54 -13.54
N GLY A 199 30.89 -26.49 -13.56
CA GLY A 199 31.09 -27.80 -14.20
C GLY A 199 31.29 -27.73 -15.72
N LYS A 200 30.65 -26.77 -16.40
CA LYS A 200 30.73 -26.64 -17.87
C LYS A 200 32.05 -26.06 -18.38
N VAL A 201 32.80 -25.34 -17.55
CA VAL A 201 34.11 -24.76 -17.91
C VAL A 201 35.22 -25.80 -17.82
N HIS A 202 35.11 -26.79 -16.93
CA HIS A 202 36.13 -27.84 -16.78
C HIS A 202 36.05 -28.96 -17.84
N SER A 203 34.90 -29.11 -18.52
CA SER A 203 34.69 -30.16 -19.53
C SER A 203 35.14 -29.76 -20.95
N LYS A 204 35.54 -28.51 -21.21
CA LYS A 204 35.90 -28.03 -22.57
C LYS A 204 37.40 -28.00 -22.86
N GLY A 205 38.25 -28.44 -21.93
CA GLY A 205 39.71 -28.38 -22.05
C GLY A 205 40.42 -29.73 -22.21
N LYS A 206 39.70 -30.83 -22.47
CA LYS A 206 40.29 -32.19 -22.42
C LYS A 206 40.15 -33.04 -23.69
N ASP A 207 39.76 -32.44 -24.82
CA ASP A 207 39.58 -33.16 -26.09
C ASP A 207 40.47 -32.59 -27.22
N GLN A 208 41.78 -32.44 -26.98
CA GLN A 208 42.73 -32.07 -28.04
C GLN A 208 44.16 -32.57 -27.75
N ALA A 209 44.36 -33.88 -27.65
CA ALA A 209 45.68 -34.52 -27.78
C ALA A 209 45.55 -36.04 -27.93
N THR A 210 45.49 -36.51 -29.18
CA THR A 210 45.76 -37.86 -29.73
C THR A 210 44.98 -37.90 -31.07
N ASP A 211 45.55 -38.14 -32.25
CA ASP A 211 46.50 -39.17 -32.62
C ASP A 211 46.89 -38.93 -34.10
N GLU A 212 48.17 -38.64 -34.39
CA GLU A 212 48.73 -38.61 -35.75
C GLU A 212 49.96 -39.53 -35.79
N SER A 213 49.73 -40.83 -35.96
CA SER A 213 50.79 -41.74 -36.42
C SER A 213 50.21 -43.09 -36.84
N GLU A 214 50.13 -43.32 -38.15
CA GLU A 214 50.47 -44.57 -38.87
C GLU A 214 49.65 -44.70 -40.17
N VAL A 215 50.22 -44.24 -41.29
CA VAL A 215 50.02 -44.88 -42.59
C VAL A 215 51.30 -44.71 -43.43
N GLU A 216 52.15 -45.73 -43.49
CA GLU A 216 53.02 -45.95 -44.64
C GLU A 216 53.01 -47.44 -45.04
N LEU A 217 52.26 -47.69 -46.12
CA LEU A 217 52.29 -48.91 -46.93
C LEU A 217 53.44 -48.82 -47.93
N GLY A 218 54.35 -49.80 -47.91
CA GLY A 218 55.44 -49.92 -48.88
C GLY A 218 55.73 -51.38 -49.23
N SER A 219 55.05 -51.87 -50.28
CA SER A 219 55.22 -53.17 -50.92
C SER A 219 56.50 -53.23 -51.76
N GLY A 220 57.24 -54.35 -51.79
CA GLY A 220 58.38 -54.50 -52.72
C GLY A 220 59.27 -55.75 -52.67
N ARG A 221 58.77 -56.86 -53.24
CA ARG A 221 59.42 -57.77 -54.23
C ARG A 221 60.74 -58.54 -53.99
N THR A 222 60.69 -59.80 -54.45
CA THR A 222 61.76 -60.73 -54.94
C THR A 222 62.74 -61.31 -53.91
N ARG A 223 63.10 -62.60 -53.95
CA ARG A 223 63.27 -63.52 -55.08
C ARG A 223 63.01 -64.98 -54.69
#